data_AF-A0A5C7VJX3-F1
#
_entry.id   AF-A0A5C7VJX3-F1
#
_cell.length_a   1.000
_cell.length_b   1.000
_cell.length_c   1.000
_cell.angle_alpha   90.00
_cell.angle_beta   90.00
_cell.angle_gamma   90.00
#
_symmetry.space_group_name_H-M   'P 1'
#
loop_
_entity.id
_entity.type
_entity.pdbx_description
1 polymer ?
#
loop_
_entity_poly.entity_id
_entity_poly.type
_entity_poly.pdbx_seq_one_letter_code
_entity_poly.pdbx_strand_id
1 'polypeptide(L)'
;MLLRRADGDDVVAGFCGGCKGTEAAAELSQSMLPPAASTAANPFSQMVASTTQAGVGAGGRVVSLLSGGPRQFTTADLSMIKKVGRFMPQSQLLKILNDRLQCDTGDSAAAFTMEQLQQEIARQGAVNASGGRDWSSLRKRLAIARGEGVLAAISEQVINDFAIVYQLNAKQVLELKDIVLPASLEE
;
A
#
# COMPACT_ATOMS: atom_id res chain seq x y z
N MET A 1 49.23 -14.18 33.04
CA MET A 1 48.91 -15.13 31.94
C MET A 1 47.80 -16.04 32.45
N LEU A 2 46.60 -15.89 31.83
CA LEU A 2 45.41 -16.78 31.85
C LEU A 2 44.67 -16.99 33.20
N LEU A 3 43.36 -16.80 33.36
CA LEU A 3 42.28 -16.32 32.46
C LEU A 3 41.04 -15.90 33.28
N ARG A 4 40.43 -14.78 32.91
CA ARG A 4 39.17 -14.18 33.40
C ARG A 4 37.97 -15.15 33.44
N ARG A 5 37.15 -15.03 34.49
CA ARG A 5 35.82 -14.36 34.53
C ARG A 5 35.49 -14.09 36.01
N ALA A 6 35.24 -12.83 36.38
CA ALA A 6 35.46 -12.36 37.75
C ALA A 6 34.24 -12.39 38.69
N ASP A 7 33.04 -12.69 38.21
CA ASP A 7 31.86 -12.69 39.08
C ASP A 7 31.03 -13.92 38.78
N GLY A 8 30.97 -14.83 39.74
CA GLY A 8 30.14 -16.03 39.69
C GLY A 8 28.70 -15.65 39.98
N ASP A 9 27.85 -15.80 38.97
CA ASP A 9 26.44 -16.12 39.18
C ASP A 9 25.89 -16.76 37.89
N ASP A 10 25.61 -18.06 37.96
CA ASP A 10 24.89 -18.87 36.98
C ASP A 10 23.59 -19.26 37.71
N VAL A 11 22.32 -19.10 37.27
CA VAL A 11 21.60 -18.79 36.02
C VAL A 11 20.21 -18.28 36.52
N VAL A 12 19.45 -17.39 35.87
CA VAL A 12 18.53 -17.67 34.74
C VAL A 12 18.03 -16.35 34.15
N ALA A 13 18.10 -16.28 32.82
CA ALA A 13 17.57 -15.24 31.97
C ALA A 13 16.03 -15.17 31.95
N GLY A 14 15.51 -13.94 32.05
CA GLY A 14 14.15 -13.57 31.65
C GLY A 14 14.17 -12.17 31.04
N PHE A 15 14.13 -12.11 29.70
CA PHE A 15 14.28 -10.93 28.85
C PHE A 15 12.98 -10.11 28.68
N CYS A 16 13.16 -8.87 28.18
CA CYS A 16 12.20 -8.00 27.45
C CYS A 16 10.97 -7.44 28.20
N GLY A 17 11.21 -6.37 28.97
CA GLY A 17 10.22 -5.40 29.48
C GLY A 17 10.66 -3.96 29.17
N GLY A 18 11.31 -3.77 28.02
CA GLY A 18 12.00 -2.53 27.69
C GLY A 18 11.06 -1.44 27.21
N CYS A 19 10.58 -0.62 28.14
CA CYS A 19 10.47 0.85 28.01
C CYS A 19 9.75 1.47 29.21
N LYS A 20 10.21 1.16 30.43
CA LYS A 20 9.89 2.00 31.59
C LYS A 20 11.15 2.25 32.40
N GLY A 21 11.58 3.52 32.39
CA GLY A 21 12.48 4.07 33.39
C GLY A 21 13.96 3.93 33.09
N THR A 22 14.46 4.58 32.04
CA THR A 22 15.89 4.94 31.99
C THR A 22 16.06 6.46 32.10
N GLU A 23 17.06 6.82 32.89
CA GLU A 23 17.44 8.18 33.30
C GLU A 23 17.93 9.06 32.13
N ALA A 24 17.96 8.54 30.90
CA ALA A 24 18.18 9.29 29.67
C ALA A 24 17.01 10.24 29.30
N ALA A 25 15.84 10.09 29.93
CA ALA A 25 14.71 11.02 29.77
C ALA A 25 14.81 12.26 30.69
N ALA A 26 15.71 12.29 31.67
CA ALA A 26 15.82 13.35 32.66
C ALA A 26 16.79 14.49 32.27
N GLU A 27 17.72 14.26 31.33
CA GLU A 27 18.72 15.26 30.91
C GLU A 27 18.20 16.28 29.88
N LEU A 28 17.07 16.05 29.20
CA LEU A 28 16.49 17.02 28.25
C LEU A 28 15.68 18.15 28.93
N SER A 29 15.54 18.13 30.26
CA SER A 29 14.77 19.12 31.03
C SER A 29 15.62 20.21 31.72
N GLN A 30 16.94 20.26 31.50
CA GLN A 30 17.85 21.14 32.26
C GLN A 30 18.66 22.16 31.44
N SER A 31 18.20 22.60 30.27
CA SER A 31 18.80 23.77 29.59
C SER A 31 17.90 25.01 29.65
N MET A 32 18.23 25.87 30.62
CA MET A 32 18.02 27.34 30.68
C MET A 32 16.73 27.92 31.33
N LEU A 33 16.96 28.49 32.53
CA LEU A 33 16.19 29.48 33.30
C LEU A 33 16.13 30.89 32.62
N PRO A 34 15.50 31.97 33.19
CA PRO A 34 14.53 32.14 34.31
C PRO A 34 13.30 33.02 33.96
N PRO A 35 12.38 33.33 34.92
CA PRO A 35 11.19 34.16 34.72
C PRO A 35 11.40 35.63 35.16
N ALA A 36 10.84 36.61 34.42
CA ALA A 36 10.55 37.95 34.94
C ALA A 36 9.54 38.70 34.05
N ALA A 37 8.73 39.53 34.70
CA ALA A 37 7.63 40.31 34.16
C ALA A 37 8.05 41.51 33.29
N SER A 38 7.02 42.11 32.67
CA SER A 38 6.92 43.48 32.14
C SER A 38 7.28 43.74 30.67
N THR A 39 6.23 44.06 29.92
CA THR A 39 6.08 45.24 29.05
C THR A 39 7.14 45.50 27.98
N ALA A 40 6.81 45.15 26.72
CA ALA A 40 7.08 46.01 25.56
C ALA A 40 6.26 45.53 24.36
N ALA A 41 5.58 46.48 23.73
CA ALA A 41 4.71 46.30 22.58
C ALA A 41 5.48 45.83 21.32
N ASN A 42 4.86 44.93 20.54
CA ASN A 42 5.17 44.79 19.11
C ASN A 42 3.86 44.65 18.32
N PRO A 43 3.53 45.59 17.40
CA PRO A 43 2.21 45.74 16.79
C PRO A 43 1.90 44.82 15.59
N PHE A 44 2.69 43.76 15.33
CA PHE A 44 2.57 42.96 14.11
C PHE A 44 1.80 41.63 14.26
N SER A 45 1.27 41.31 15.45
CA SER A 45 0.48 40.08 15.69
C SER A 45 -1.03 40.22 15.43
N GLN A 46 -1.51 41.37 14.93
CA GLN A 46 -2.95 41.63 14.72
C GLN A 46 -3.48 41.29 13.32
N MET A 47 -3.02 40.21 12.67
CA MET A 47 -3.57 39.87 11.34
C MET A 47 -3.78 38.38 11.03
N VAL A 48 -4.00 37.54 12.04
CA VAL A 48 -4.50 36.16 11.83
C VAL A 48 -5.70 35.78 12.72
N ALA A 49 -6.27 36.73 13.46
CA ALA A 49 -7.47 36.50 14.25
C ALA A 49 -8.59 37.44 13.80
N SER A 50 -9.37 37.04 12.80
CA SER A 50 -10.81 37.32 12.67
C SER A 50 -11.40 36.78 11.36
N THR A 51 -12.03 35.61 11.43
CA THR A 51 -13.29 35.20 10.75
C THR A 51 -13.58 33.77 11.26
N THR A 52 -14.06 33.64 12.50
CA THR A 52 -15.45 33.30 12.90
C THR A 52 -15.92 31.91 12.45
N GLN A 53 -15.93 30.95 13.38
CA GLN A 53 -17.12 30.35 14.05
C GLN A 53 -17.85 29.32 13.16
N ALA A 54 -18.28 28.12 13.58
CA ALA A 54 -18.55 27.55 14.89
C ALA A 54 -18.59 26.00 14.77
N GLY A 55 -18.26 25.25 15.83
CA GLY A 55 -18.44 23.80 15.85
C GLY A 55 -17.71 23.07 16.97
N VAL A 56 -18.28 23.17 18.18
CA VAL A 56 -18.17 22.27 19.34
C VAL A 56 -17.63 20.84 19.09
N GLY A 57 -16.74 20.39 19.99
CA GLY A 57 -16.52 18.97 20.33
C GLY A 57 -15.14 18.44 19.92
N ALA A 58 -14.14 18.46 20.80
CA ALA A 58 -13.86 17.36 21.73
C ALA A 58 -13.44 16.07 21.02
N GLY A 59 -12.20 15.65 21.27
CA GLY A 59 -11.61 14.44 20.74
C GLY A 59 -12.50 13.21 20.93
N GLY A 60 -12.63 12.45 19.85
CA GLY A 60 -13.25 11.13 19.86
C GLY A 60 -12.85 10.41 18.60
N ARG A 61 -11.88 9.49 18.71
CA ARG A 61 -11.77 8.39 17.75
C ARG A 61 -13.13 7.72 17.75
N VAL A 62 -13.89 7.85 16.67
CA VAL A 62 -15.11 7.06 16.46
C VAL A 62 -14.69 5.61 16.29
N VAL A 63 -14.50 4.91 17.40
CA VAL A 63 -14.45 3.46 17.39
C VAL A 63 -15.87 3.03 17.04
N SER A 64 -16.07 2.70 15.77
CA SER A 64 -17.29 2.08 15.28
C SER A 64 -17.41 0.71 15.94
N LEU A 65 -17.97 0.67 17.15
CA LEU A 65 -18.09 -0.53 18.00
C LEU A 65 -19.34 -1.37 17.68
N LEU A 66 -20.04 -1.09 16.58
CA LEU A 66 -21.34 -1.71 16.29
C LEU A 66 -21.46 -2.12 14.83
N SER A 67 -20.55 -2.99 14.38
CA SER A 67 -20.82 -3.81 13.20
C SER A 67 -20.16 -5.17 13.40
N GLY A 68 -20.95 -6.15 13.84
CA GLY A 68 -20.52 -7.54 14.06
C GLY A 68 -20.29 -8.32 12.75
N GLY A 69 -19.85 -7.63 11.69
CA GLY A 69 -19.43 -8.22 10.44
C GLY A 69 -17.95 -7.88 10.17
N PRO A 70 -17.24 -8.68 9.35
CA PRO A 70 -15.89 -8.33 8.93
C PRO A 70 -15.91 -6.92 8.31
N ARG A 71 -15.00 -6.06 8.76
CA ARG A 71 -14.85 -4.71 8.21
C ARG A 71 -14.60 -4.80 6.70
N GLN A 72 -14.89 -3.74 5.95
CA GLN A 72 -14.52 -3.72 4.53
C GLN A 72 -13.00 -3.65 4.35
N PHE A 73 -12.48 -4.16 3.22
CA PHE A 73 -11.07 -4.03 2.87
C PHE A 73 -10.68 -2.56 2.78
N THR A 74 -9.59 -2.19 3.47
CA THR A 74 -9.05 -0.83 3.41
C THR A 74 -8.27 -0.60 2.12
N THR A 75 -7.96 0.66 1.78
CA THR A 75 -7.13 1.00 0.61
C THR A 75 -5.80 0.25 0.58
N ALA A 76 -5.17 0.08 1.74
CA ALA A 76 -3.91 -0.65 1.86
C ALA A 76 -4.11 -2.15 1.59
N ASP A 77 -5.17 -2.75 2.12
CA ASP A 77 -5.53 -4.16 1.90
C ASP A 77 -5.79 -4.41 0.40
N LEU A 78 -6.56 -3.53 -0.24
CA LEU A 78 -6.84 -3.58 -1.68
C LEU A 78 -5.55 -3.48 -2.52
N SER A 79 -4.63 -2.59 -2.13
CA SER A 79 -3.33 -2.46 -2.82
C SER A 79 -2.48 -3.73 -2.69
N MET A 80 -2.57 -4.41 -1.54
CA MET A 80 -1.86 -5.65 -1.26
C MET A 80 -2.44 -6.81 -2.07
N ILE A 81 -3.77 -6.95 -2.08
CA ILE A 81 -4.49 -7.94 -2.89
C ILE A 81 -4.10 -7.79 -4.37
N LYS A 82 -4.07 -6.56 -4.89
CA LYS A 82 -3.72 -6.28 -6.30
C LYS A 82 -2.27 -6.63 -6.66
N LYS A 83 -1.31 -6.34 -5.77
CA LYS A 83 0.12 -6.49 -6.04
C LYS A 83 0.62 -7.90 -5.74
N VAL A 84 0.24 -8.45 -4.59
CA VAL A 84 0.76 -9.70 -4.05
C VAL A 84 -0.11 -10.89 -4.46
N GLY A 85 -1.43 -10.69 -4.59
CA GLY A 85 -2.38 -11.77 -4.90
C GLY A 85 -2.17 -12.46 -6.24
N ARG A 86 -1.33 -11.90 -7.13
CA ARG A 86 -0.93 -12.54 -8.39
C ARG A 86 0.12 -13.62 -8.24
N PHE A 87 0.94 -13.55 -7.20
CA PHE A 87 2.13 -14.41 -7.03
C PHE A 87 2.05 -15.27 -5.75
N MET A 88 1.01 -15.08 -4.95
CA MET A 88 0.83 -15.74 -3.65
C MET A 88 -0.46 -16.54 -3.62
N PRO A 89 -0.47 -17.76 -3.03
CA PRO A 89 -1.70 -18.50 -2.78
C PRO A 89 -2.70 -17.70 -1.94
N GLN A 90 -3.99 -17.75 -2.30
CA GLN A 90 -5.03 -16.96 -1.65
C GLN A 90 -5.15 -17.22 -0.14
N SER A 91 -4.93 -18.47 0.29
CA SER A 91 -4.95 -18.85 1.72
C SER A 91 -3.85 -18.14 2.51
N GLN A 92 -2.66 -18.01 1.92
CA GLN A 92 -1.53 -17.33 2.54
C GLN A 92 -1.75 -15.80 2.56
N LEU A 93 -2.28 -15.24 1.46
CA LEU A 93 -2.65 -13.83 1.42
C LEU A 93 -3.71 -13.49 2.48
N LEU A 94 -4.73 -14.34 2.63
CA LEU A 94 -5.78 -14.15 3.63
C LEU A 94 -5.21 -14.14 5.05
N LYS A 95 -4.28 -15.05 5.34
CA LYS A 95 -3.61 -15.10 6.64
C LYS A 95 -2.91 -13.76 6.95
N ILE A 96 -2.13 -13.24 6.01
CA ILE A 96 -1.40 -11.98 6.21
C ILE A 96 -2.35 -10.79 6.37
N LEU A 97 -3.45 -10.76 5.62
CA LEU A 97 -4.48 -9.72 5.76
C LEU A 97 -5.12 -9.74 7.14
N ASN A 98 -5.39 -10.94 7.69
CA ASN A 98 -5.95 -11.11 9.03
C ASN A 98 -4.95 -10.78 10.13
N ASP A 99 -3.68 -11.17 9.99
CA ASP A 99 -2.61 -10.80 10.93
C ASP A 99 -2.49 -9.28 11.01
N ARG A 100 -2.52 -8.59 9.86
CA ARG A 100 -2.48 -7.12 9.83
C ARG A 100 -3.74 -6.48 10.42
N LEU A 101 -4.92 -7.05 10.15
CA LEU A 101 -6.19 -6.61 10.73
C LEU A 101 -6.13 -6.62 12.26
N GLN A 102 -5.58 -7.70 12.83
CA GLN A 102 -5.36 -7.84 14.27
C GLN A 102 -4.32 -6.85 14.80
N CYS A 103 -3.21 -6.61 14.09
CA CYS A 103 -2.25 -5.59 14.50
C CYS A 103 -2.84 -4.18 14.51
N ASP A 104 -3.65 -3.83 13.50
CA ASP A 104 -4.22 -2.50 13.34
C ASP A 104 -5.39 -2.24 14.32
N THR A 105 -6.14 -3.28 14.69
CA THR A 105 -7.46 -3.15 15.38
C THR A 105 -7.53 -3.88 16.72
N GLY A 106 -6.60 -4.80 17.00
CA GLY A 106 -6.63 -5.71 18.14
C GLY A 106 -7.47 -6.98 17.90
N ASP A 107 -7.52 -7.84 18.92
CA ASP A 107 -8.10 -9.19 18.85
C ASP A 107 -9.64 -9.23 18.67
N SER A 108 -10.31 -8.10 18.84
CA SER A 108 -11.78 -8.00 18.72
C SER A 108 -12.28 -7.87 17.27
N ALA A 109 -11.39 -7.80 16.29
CA ALA A 109 -11.77 -7.66 14.89
C ALA A 109 -12.17 -8.99 14.25
N ALA A 110 -13.36 -9.02 13.62
CA ALA A 110 -13.81 -10.17 12.85
C ALA A 110 -12.91 -10.38 11.62
N ALA A 111 -12.30 -11.56 11.53
CA ALA A 111 -11.41 -11.94 10.44
C ALA A 111 -12.10 -11.92 9.07
N PHE A 112 -11.35 -11.55 8.05
CA PHE A 112 -11.77 -11.72 6.66
C PHE A 112 -11.91 -13.20 6.32
N THR A 113 -12.93 -13.53 5.53
CA THR A 113 -13.16 -14.90 5.05
C THR A 113 -12.59 -15.11 3.64
N MET A 114 -12.43 -16.37 3.25
CA MET A 114 -11.93 -16.72 1.92
C MET A 114 -12.89 -16.26 0.82
N GLU A 115 -14.20 -16.35 1.06
CA GLU A 115 -15.24 -15.92 0.13
C GLU A 115 -15.14 -14.41 -0.12
N GLN A 116 -14.89 -13.61 0.93
CA GLN A 116 -14.72 -12.16 0.80
C GLN A 116 -13.49 -11.82 -0.03
N LEU A 117 -12.36 -12.51 0.20
CA LEU A 117 -11.15 -12.31 -0.58
C LEU A 117 -11.36 -12.69 -2.05
N GLN A 118 -12.02 -13.82 -2.32
CA GLN A 118 -12.32 -14.27 -3.68
C GLN A 118 -13.24 -13.29 -4.41
N GLN A 119 -14.29 -12.81 -3.74
CA GLN A 119 -15.19 -11.81 -4.29
C GLN A 119 -14.45 -10.51 -4.61
N GLU A 120 -13.53 -10.07 -3.74
CA GLU A 120 -12.75 -8.86 -3.97
C GLU A 120 -11.74 -9.03 -5.12
N ILE A 121 -11.07 -10.18 -5.22
CA ILE A 121 -10.19 -10.50 -6.35
C ILE A 121 -10.99 -10.50 -7.66
N ALA A 122 -12.17 -11.14 -7.67
CA ALA A 122 -13.06 -11.15 -8.83
C ALA A 122 -13.53 -9.74 -9.20
N ARG A 123 -13.89 -8.92 -8.20
CA ARG A 123 -14.27 -7.51 -8.39
C ARG A 123 -13.13 -6.69 -8.99
N GLN A 124 -11.90 -6.84 -8.48
CA GLN A 124 -10.73 -6.18 -9.03
C GLN A 124 -10.39 -6.69 -10.44
N GLY A 125 -10.55 -7.99 -10.69
CA GLY A 125 -10.44 -8.58 -12.02
C GLY A 125 -11.45 -7.99 -12.99
N ALA A 126 -12.70 -7.82 -12.57
CA ALA A 126 -13.77 -7.20 -13.34
C ALA A 126 -13.54 -5.69 -13.56
N VAL A 127 -13.03 -4.97 -12.58
CA VAL A 127 -12.65 -3.55 -12.72
C VAL A 127 -11.46 -3.39 -13.67
N ASN A 128 -10.50 -4.31 -13.66
CA ASN A 128 -9.39 -4.33 -14.63
C ASN A 128 -9.83 -4.83 -16.02
N ALA A 129 -10.86 -5.66 -16.11
CA ALA A 129 -11.53 -6.02 -17.38
C ALA A 129 -12.46 -4.90 -17.88
N SER A 130 -12.89 -4.01 -16.97
CA SER A 130 -13.66 -2.78 -17.20
C SER A 130 -12.76 -1.55 -17.37
N GLY A 131 -11.44 -1.73 -17.54
CA GLY A 131 -10.67 -0.83 -18.38
C GLY A 131 -11.05 -1.17 -19.81
N GLY A 132 -12.20 -0.64 -20.28
CA GLY A 132 -12.63 -0.79 -21.66
C GLY A 132 -11.41 -0.56 -22.54
N ARG A 133 -11.02 -1.59 -23.30
CA ARG A 133 -9.85 -1.62 -24.19
C ARG A 133 -9.61 -0.21 -24.70
N ASP A 134 -8.64 0.51 -24.14
CA ASP A 134 -8.42 1.94 -24.39
C ASP A 134 -7.94 2.09 -25.84
N TRP A 135 -8.86 1.97 -26.77
CA TRP A 135 -8.62 1.86 -28.20
C TRP A 135 -7.98 3.13 -28.72
N SER A 136 -8.31 4.28 -28.13
CA SER A 136 -7.67 5.57 -28.41
C SER A 136 -6.18 5.55 -28.04
N SER A 137 -5.85 5.08 -26.84
CA SER A 137 -4.46 4.94 -26.37
C SER A 137 -3.68 3.90 -27.19
N LEU A 138 -4.31 2.78 -27.54
CA LEU A 138 -3.73 1.75 -28.39
C LEU A 138 -3.45 2.29 -29.81
N ARG A 139 -4.42 2.94 -30.45
CA ARG A 139 -4.23 3.57 -31.77
C ARG A 139 -3.11 4.61 -31.75
N LYS A 140 -3.02 5.43 -30.71
CA LYS A 140 -1.93 6.40 -30.55
C LYS A 140 -0.56 5.70 -30.49
N ARG A 141 -0.44 4.60 -29.74
CA ARG A 141 0.79 3.83 -29.66
C ARG A 141 1.15 3.16 -30.98
N LEU A 142 0.16 2.61 -31.70
CA LEU A 142 0.36 2.05 -33.04
C LEU A 142 0.83 3.13 -34.03
N ALA A 143 0.26 4.33 -33.99
CA ALA A 143 0.70 5.44 -34.85
C ALA A 143 2.16 5.86 -34.59
N ILE A 144 2.57 5.91 -33.31
CA ILE A 144 3.97 6.20 -32.94
C ILE A 144 4.90 5.07 -33.43
N ALA A 145 4.56 3.82 -33.15
CA ALA A 145 5.34 2.66 -33.57
C ALA A 145 5.46 2.54 -35.11
N ARG A 146 4.47 3.07 -35.84
CA ARG A 146 4.49 3.16 -37.30
C ARG A 146 5.48 4.22 -37.75
N GLY A 147 5.41 5.42 -37.17
CA GLY A 147 6.35 6.51 -37.46
C GLY A 147 7.81 6.14 -37.16
N GLU A 148 8.03 5.29 -36.16
CA GLU A 148 9.36 4.77 -35.80
C GLU A 148 9.79 3.55 -36.65
N GLY A 149 8.93 3.02 -37.52
CA GLY A 149 9.21 1.84 -38.34
C GLY A 149 9.21 0.50 -37.60
N VAL A 150 8.90 0.49 -36.30
CA VAL A 150 8.88 -0.72 -35.46
C VAL A 150 7.81 -1.71 -35.92
N LEU A 151 6.65 -1.20 -36.35
CA LEU A 151 5.54 -2.03 -36.85
C LEU A 151 5.93 -2.87 -38.08
N ALA A 152 6.84 -2.38 -38.93
CA ALA A 152 7.31 -3.12 -40.10
C ALA A 152 8.23 -4.30 -39.73
N ALA A 153 8.85 -4.27 -38.55
CA ALA A 153 9.69 -5.36 -38.05
C ALA A 153 8.91 -6.47 -37.33
N ILE A 154 7.60 -6.26 -37.06
CA ILE A 154 6.78 -7.25 -36.35
C ILE A 154 6.13 -8.18 -37.36
N SER A 155 6.71 -9.37 -37.53
CA SER A 155 6.13 -10.44 -38.33
C SER A 155 5.22 -11.35 -37.49
N GLU A 156 4.44 -12.19 -38.15
CA GLU A 156 3.65 -13.23 -37.47
C GLU A 156 4.53 -14.16 -36.62
N GLN A 157 5.75 -14.45 -37.07
CA GLN A 157 6.70 -15.25 -36.32
C GLN A 157 7.11 -14.58 -35.01
N VAL A 158 7.41 -13.27 -35.04
CA VAL A 158 7.73 -12.50 -33.82
C VAL A 158 6.58 -12.53 -32.83
N ILE A 159 5.33 -12.46 -33.31
CA ILE A 159 4.15 -12.56 -32.46
C ILE A 159 4.02 -13.95 -31.83
N ASN A 160 4.28 -15.01 -32.60
CA ASN A 160 4.26 -16.39 -32.08
C ASN A 160 5.37 -16.62 -31.05
N ASP A 161 6.58 -16.12 -31.29
CA ASP A 161 7.70 -16.22 -30.34
C ASP A 161 7.40 -15.45 -29.05
N PHE A 162 6.84 -14.25 -29.17
CA PHE A 162 6.37 -13.46 -28.03
C PHE A 162 5.30 -14.22 -27.22
N ALA A 163 4.38 -14.90 -27.89
CA ALA A 163 3.35 -15.70 -27.24
C ALA A 163 3.94 -16.85 -26.40
N ILE A 164 5.02 -17.47 -26.86
CA ILE A 164 5.72 -18.53 -26.14
C ILE A 164 6.41 -17.95 -24.89
N VAL A 165 7.15 -16.84 -25.04
CA VAL A 165 7.89 -16.21 -23.93
C VAL A 165 6.95 -15.75 -22.82
N TYR A 166 5.79 -15.17 -23.19
CA TYR A 166 4.82 -14.62 -22.25
C TYR A 166 3.66 -15.56 -21.92
N GLN A 167 3.70 -16.81 -22.39
CA GLN A 167 2.68 -17.84 -22.14
C GLN A 167 1.25 -17.34 -22.44
N LEU A 168 1.07 -16.68 -23.59
CA LEU A 168 -0.22 -16.16 -23.99
C LEU A 168 -1.19 -17.30 -24.35
N ASN A 169 -2.47 -17.12 -24.01
CA ASN A 169 -3.53 -18.03 -24.43
C ASN A 169 -3.80 -17.86 -25.94
N ALA A 170 -4.20 -18.93 -26.64
CA ALA A 170 -4.53 -18.93 -28.07
C ALA A 170 -5.49 -17.79 -28.47
N LYS A 171 -6.50 -17.49 -27.63
CA LYS A 171 -7.40 -16.36 -27.86
C LYS A 171 -6.65 -15.01 -27.87
N GLN A 172 -5.71 -14.80 -26.96
CA GLN A 172 -4.93 -13.57 -26.85
C GLN A 172 -3.96 -13.43 -28.04
N VAL A 173 -3.41 -14.54 -28.52
CA VAL A 173 -2.54 -14.56 -29.71
C VAL A 173 -3.33 -14.15 -30.95
N LEU A 174 -4.54 -14.69 -31.14
CA LEU A 174 -5.40 -14.29 -32.26
C LEU A 174 -5.78 -12.81 -32.19
N GLU A 175 -6.22 -12.33 -31.03
CA GLU A 175 -6.54 -10.91 -30.86
C GLU A 175 -5.32 -10.01 -31.11
N LEU A 176 -4.11 -10.45 -30.75
CA LEU A 176 -2.88 -9.70 -31.00
C LEU A 176 -2.56 -9.64 -32.51
N LYS A 177 -2.70 -10.77 -33.22
CA LYS A 177 -2.53 -10.84 -34.67
C LYS A 177 -3.52 -9.93 -35.40
N ASP A 178 -4.79 -9.98 -35.02
CA ASP A 178 -5.86 -9.16 -35.61
C ASP A 178 -5.65 -7.65 -35.40
N ILE A 179 -4.93 -7.24 -34.35
CA ILE A 179 -4.66 -5.83 -34.07
C ILE A 179 -3.39 -5.36 -34.78
N VAL A 180 -2.32 -6.15 -34.73
CA VAL A 180 -0.98 -5.70 -35.11
C VAL A 180 -0.73 -5.89 -36.61
N LEU A 181 -1.13 -7.04 -37.18
CA LEU A 181 -0.84 -7.35 -38.59
C LEU A 181 -1.57 -6.41 -39.57
N PRO A 182 -2.86 -6.05 -39.36
CA PRO A 182 -3.50 -5.05 -40.21
C PRO A 182 -2.87 -3.66 -40.07
N ALA A 183 -2.45 -3.29 -38.85
CA ALA A 183 -1.83 -1.99 -38.60
C ALA A 183 -0.47 -1.82 -39.28
N SER A 184 0.22 -2.91 -39.64
CA SER A 184 1.45 -2.90 -40.43
C SER A 184 1.25 -2.84 -41.95
N LEU A 185 0.03 -3.05 -42.45
CA LEU A 185 -0.27 -3.11 -43.90
C LEU A 185 -0.89 -1.83 -44.47
N GLU A 186 -1.37 -0.91 -43.62
CA GLU A 186 -1.89 0.39 -44.07
C GLU A 186 -0.73 1.35 -44.40
N GLU A 187 -0.34 1.39 -45.69
CA GLU A 187 0.49 2.45 -46.31
C GLU A 187 -0.32 3.69 -46.67
#